data_AF-A0A0G1R0R4-F1
#
_entry.id   AF-A0A0G1R0R4-F1
#
_cell.length_a   1.000
_cell.length_b   1.000
_cell.length_c   1.000
_cell.angle_alpha   90.00
_cell.angle_beta   90.00
_cell.angle_gamma   90.00
#
_symmetry.space_group_name_H-M   'P 1'
#
loop_
_entity.id
_entity.type
_entity.pdbx_description
1 polymer ?
#
loop_
_entity_poly.entity_id
_entity_poly.type
_entity_poly.pdbx_seq_one_letter_code
_entity_poly.pdbx_strand_id
1 'polypeptide(L)' 'MTYDKQNLDELIEKLLKFGEDAEELGYWQSIFDDLEPGEQEALISNLRDELEKLEKLK' A
#
# COMPACT_ATOMS: atom_id res chain seq x y z
N MET A 1 -2.81 -3.78 15.61
CA MET A 1 -2.48 -5.04 14.91
C MET A 1 -1.16 -4.76 14.26
N THR A 2 -0.10 -5.56 14.45
CA THR A 2 1.15 -5.33 13.72
C THR A 2 0.89 -5.66 12.26
N TYR A 3 0.86 -4.66 11.39
CA TYR A 3 0.76 -4.90 9.96
C TYR A 3 2.10 -5.45 9.48
N ASP A 4 2.06 -6.53 8.69
CA ASP A 4 3.29 -7.13 8.15
C ASP A 4 3.60 -6.61 6.74
N LYS A 5 4.86 -6.76 6.34
CA LYS A 5 5.34 -6.41 5.00
C LYS A 5 4.65 -7.20 3.88
N GLN A 6 4.21 -8.42 4.17
CA GLN A 6 3.47 -9.25 3.21
C GLN A 6 2.13 -8.61 2.83
N ASN A 7 1.43 -7.97 3.79
CA ASN A 7 0.21 -7.23 3.53
C ASN A 7 0.46 -6.03 2.61
N LEU A 8 1.59 -5.35 2.79
CA LEU A 8 1.98 -4.24 1.92
C LEU A 8 2.25 -4.73 0.49
N ASP A 9 3.02 -5.80 0.33
CA ASP A 9 3.37 -6.37 -0.97
C ASP A 9 2.11 -6.79 -1.75
N GLU A 10 1.17 -7.47 -1.08
CA GLU A 10 -0.10 -7.87 -1.68
C GLU A 10 -0.99 -6.67 -2.08
N LEU A 11 -0.95 -5.58 -1.30
CA LEU A 11 -1.67 -4.34 -1.62
C LEU A 11 -1.08 -3.66 -2.85
N ILE A 12 0.25 -3.52 -2.90
CA ILE A 12 0.97 -2.92 -4.01
C ILE A 12 0.69 -3.70 -5.29
N GLU A 13 0.78 -5.03 -5.28
CA GLU A 13 0.46 -5.85 -6.46
C GLU A 13 -0.95 -5.64 -7.00
N LYS A 14 -1.93 -5.41 -6.11
CA LYS A 14 -3.32 -5.13 -6.53
C LYS A 14 -3.43 -3.75 -7.12
N LEU A 15 -2.89 -2.73 -6.46
CA LEU A 15 -2.90 -1.34 -6.93
C LEU A 15 -2.24 -1.21 -8.32
N LEU A 16 -1.11 -1.88 -8.55
CA LEU A 16 -0.46 -1.95 -9.85
C LEU A 16 -1.38 -2.53 -10.95
N LYS A 17 -2.21 -3.53 -10.64
CA LYS A 17 -3.21 -4.08 -11.58
C LYS A 17 -4.35 -3.10 -11.89
N PHE A 18 -4.55 -2.09 -11.06
CA PHE A 18 -5.47 -0.99 -11.31
C PHE A 18 -4.82 0.18 -12.07
N GLY A 19 -3.50 0.13 -12.31
CA GLY A 19 -2.77 1.13 -13.10
C GLY A 19 -2.12 2.23 -12.26
N GLU A 20 -2.00 2.04 -10.96
CA GLU A 20 -1.26 2.93 -10.07
C GLU A 20 0.24 2.99 -10.42
N ASP A 21 0.90 4.08 -10.01
CA ASP A 21 2.29 4.36 -10.33
C ASP A 21 3.25 3.39 -9.62
N ALA A 22 4.01 2.63 -10.41
CA ALA A 22 4.98 1.67 -9.89
C ALA A 22 6.20 2.30 -9.22
N GLU A 23 6.61 3.50 -9.64
CA GLU A 23 7.73 4.21 -9.01
C GLU A 23 7.33 4.69 -7.61
N GLU A 24 6.13 5.26 -7.49
CA GLU A 24 5.59 5.70 -6.19
C GLU A 24 5.40 4.51 -5.23
N LEU A 25 4.72 3.45 -5.66
CA LEU A 25 4.50 2.28 -4.81
C LEU A 25 5.82 1.58 -4.44
N GLY A 26 6.79 1.56 -5.35
CA GLY A 26 8.14 1.03 -5.09
C GLY A 26 8.90 1.86 -4.06
N TYR A 27 8.77 3.19 -4.09
CA TYR A 27 9.33 4.06 -3.06
C TYR A 27 8.73 3.75 -1.69
N TRP A 28 7.40 3.68 -1.57
CA TRP A 28 6.72 3.36 -0.31
C TRP A 28 7.12 1.98 0.23
N GLN A 29 7.23 0.98 -0.65
CA GLN A 29 7.72 -0.35 -0.29
C GLN A 29 9.15 -0.32 0.26
N SER A 30 10.01 0.51 -0.34
CA SER A 30 11.43 0.58 0.00
C SER A 30 11.70 1.17 1.38
N ILE A 31 10.86 2.11 1.83
CA ILE A 31 11.02 2.80 3.12
C ILE A 31 10.15 2.20 4.24
N PHE A 32 9.27 1.25 3.94
CA PHE A 32 8.27 0.77 4.89
C PHE A 32 8.85 0.26 6.21
N ASP A 33 9.95 -0.50 6.14
CA ASP A 33 10.61 -1.05 7.33
C ASP A 33 11.28 0.02 8.19
N ASP A 34 11.54 1.21 7.62
CA ASP A 34 12.13 2.36 8.30
C ASP A 34 11.06 3.30 8.90
N LEU A 35 9.79 3.11 8.55
CA LEU A 35 8.68 3.89 9.10
C LEU A 35 8.38 3.50 10.55
N GLU A 36 7.98 4.48 11.36
CA GLU A 36 7.47 4.20 12.70
C GLU A 36 6.18 3.37 12.61
N PRO A 37 5.85 2.54 13.63
CA PRO A 37 4.68 1.67 13.57
C PRO A 37 3.38 2.39 13.18
N GLY A 38 3.14 3.58 13.72
CA GLY A 38 1.96 4.38 13.37
C GLY A 38 1.93 4.86 11.91
N GLU A 39 3.10 5.12 11.32
CA GLU A 39 3.23 5.50 9.92
C GLU A 39 3.03 4.29 9.00
N GLN A 40 3.50 3.11 9.41
CA GLN A 40 3.21 1.85 8.72
C GLN A 40 1.71 1.56 8.70
N GLU A 41 1.01 1.71 9.84
CA GLU A 41 -0.44 1.53 9.91
C GLU A 41 -1.16 2.53 8.99
N ALA A 42 -0.74 3.79 8.99
CA ALA A 42 -1.33 4.85 8.18
C ALA A 42 -1.13 4.61 6.69
N LEU A 43 0.08 4.23 6.26
CA LEU A 43 0.37 3.91 4.86
C LEU A 43 -0.51 2.75 4.38
N ILE A 44 -0.59 1.66 5.15
CA ILE A 44 -1.42 0.52 4.77
C ILE A 44 -2.91 0.89 4.72
N SER A 45 -3.39 1.70 5.66
CA SER A 45 -4.77 2.20 5.62
C SER A 45 -5.03 3.01 4.36
N ASN A 46 -4.13 3.94 4.01
CA ASN A 46 -4.28 4.78 2.82
C ASN A 46 -4.29 3.94 1.52
N LEU A 47 -3.38 2.97 1.39
CA LEU A 47 -3.32 2.09 0.23
C LEU A 47 -4.57 1.20 0.11
N ARG A 48 -5.14 0.75 1.24
CA ARG A 48 -6.41 0.01 1.27
C ARG A 48 -7.59 0.86 0.83
N ASP A 49 -7.68 2.09 1.35
CA ASP A 49 -8.75 3.01 0.98
C ASP A 49 -8.68 3.36 -0.51
N GLU A 50 -7.47 3.52 -1.06
CA GLU A 50 -7.29 3.75 -2.49
C GLU A 50 -7.72 2.54 -3.33
N LEU A 51 -7.30 1.33 -2.93
CA LEU A 51 -7.73 0.11 -3.60
C LEU A 51 -9.26 -0.04 -3.59
N GLU A 52 -9.91 0.23 -2.45
CA GLU A 52 -11.37 0.16 -2.34
C GLU A 52 -12.07 1.18 -3.26
N LYS A 53 -11.52 2.39 -3.41
CA LYS A 53 -12.06 3.38 -4.38
C LYS A 53 -11.92 2.88 -5.81
N LEU A 54 -10.75 2.35 -6.18
CA LEU A 54 -10.48 1.85 -7.52
C LEU A 54 -11.37 0.64 -7.86
N GLU A 55 -11.59 -0.26 -6.90
CA GLU A 55 -12.50 -1.41 -7.06
C GLU A 55 -13.95 -0.97 -7.34
N LYS A 56 -14.41 0.14 -6.75
CA LYS A 56 -15.77 0.68 -6.99
C LYS A 56 -15.93 1.39 -8.33
N LEU A 57 -14.83 1.75 -8.99
CA LEU A 57 -14.84 2.46 -10.27
C LEU A 57 -14.80 1.51 -11.49
N LYS A 58 -14.55 0.21 -11.29
CA LYS A 58 -14.67 -0.84 -12.32
C LYS A 58 -16.06 -1.45 -12.37
#